data_AF-A0A7S4JLS5-F1
#
_entry.id   AF-A0A7S4JLS5-F1
#
_cell.length_a   1.000
_cell.length_b   1.000
_cell.length_c   1.000
_cell.angle_alpha   90.00
_cell.angle_beta   90.00
_cell.angle_gamma   90.00
#
_symmetry.space_group_name_H-M   'P 1'
#
loop_
_entity.id
_entity.type
_entity.pdbx_description
1 polymer ?
#
loop_
_entity_poly.entity_id
_entity_poly.type
_entity_poly.pdbx_seq_one_letter_code
_entity_poly.pdbx_strand_id
1 'polypeptide(L)'
;PLVHSLSLLSERARRLQGQRSRLLYVISSLWGCIIAWLDLRVVGRLLLASREINRRVPSRDRTLIIPYSQSITMSEDDGLRQEPAVRYSRNHSTEQKGCEQAQLETEYDTLRKKIAATRRCRMDAQNDIDESSRRMSDWIDRRGRAEREREDAIANYRSAVMQCEAVSICLGSSRKLCPTADCFYIWHRGPFGTINGLRLGSEASSLPPCTVSEEDSIAGSSAGVTNSLSKTDFDRSSKSLAGHMSSVDQGGSSSATGRMVVPWAEVNAALGMSALLLSTLGKKTHSGIKFRSYEIIPLGNYSKIGLLQPDGRPPVLYNLFYSDESFQFFGKRNFNTALDGLFHCLKDAADAAARIDKTIVLPHRVEVSSRGEITIGGLPVAFGVDGETWTRAMKYFLTDLKWLIAFTTKNSDR
;
A
#
# COMPACT_ATOMS: atom_id res chain seq x y z
N PRO A 1 25.27 45.98 6.07
CA PRO A 1 25.61 45.11 7.24
C PRO A 1 24.73 43.85 7.35
N LEU A 2 23.40 43.98 7.39
CA LEU A 2 22.46 42.85 7.59
C LEU A 2 22.38 41.85 6.43
N VAL A 3 22.51 42.32 5.18
CA VAL A 3 22.50 41.44 4.00
C VAL A 3 23.78 40.59 3.91
N HIS A 4 24.90 41.15 4.37
CA HIS A 4 26.21 40.48 4.36
C HIS A 4 26.35 39.44 5.47
N SER A 5 25.63 39.60 6.59
CA SER A 5 25.57 38.60 7.67
C SER A 5 24.61 37.45 7.34
N LEU A 6 23.51 37.71 6.61
CA LEU A 6 22.59 36.67 6.14
C LEU A 6 23.21 35.77 5.06
N SER A 7 24.02 36.33 4.15
CA SER A 7 24.73 35.53 3.14
C SER A 7 25.74 34.57 3.80
N LEU A 8 26.51 35.05 4.78
CA LEU A 8 27.45 34.25 5.58
C LEU A 8 26.75 33.14 6.40
N LEU A 9 25.55 33.41 6.94
CA LEU A 9 24.72 32.41 7.61
C LEU A 9 24.19 31.35 6.64
N SER A 10 23.74 31.75 5.44
CA SER A 10 23.29 30.82 4.39
C SER A 10 24.42 29.91 3.91
N GLU A 11 25.65 30.42 3.90
CA GLU A 11 26.81 29.68 3.44
C GLU A 11 27.35 28.73 4.52
N ARG A 12 27.31 29.15 5.80
CA ARG A 12 27.54 28.26 6.94
C ARG A 12 26.48 27.14 7.02
N ALA A 13 25.21 27.45 6.79
CA ALA A 13 24.13 26.46 6.75
C ALA A 13 24.32 25.43 5.62
N ARG A 14 24.71 25.88 4.42
CA ARG A 14 25.03 24.98 3.29
C ARG A 14 26.24 24.08 3.58
N ARG A 15 27.29 24.60 4.24
CA ARG A 15 28.45 23.80 4.65
C ARG A 15 28.08 22.74 5.71
N LEU A 16 27.21 23.09 6.67
CA LEU A 16 26.70 22.16 7.69
C LEU A 16 25.80 21.07 7.09
N GLN A 17 24.97 21.42 6.10
CA GLN A 17 24.12 20.45 5.40
C GLN A 17 24.95 19.48 4.55
N GLY A 18 26.01 19.95 3.89
CA GLY A 18 26.98 19.10 3.19
C GLY A 18 27.74 18.15 4.12
N GLN A 19 28.11 18.59 5.33
CA GLN A 19 28.72 17.72 6.34
C GLN A 19 27.75 16.66 6.88
N ARG A 20 26.46 17.01 7.08
CA ARG A 20 25.42 16.03 7.47
C ARG A 20 25.20 14.96 6.40
N SER A 21 25.17 15.34 5.12
CA SER A 21 25.03 14.37 4.03
C SER A 21 26.23 13.42 3.94
N ARG A 22 27.45 13.92 4.16
CA ARG A 22 28.66 13.07 4.23
C ARG A 22 28.65 12.14 5.44
N LEU A 23 28.20 12.61 6.59
CA LEU A 23 28.07 11.79 7.80
C LEU A 23 27.02 10.67 7.62
N LEU A 24 25.87 10.98 7.02
CA LEU A 24 24.83 9.99 6.72
C LEU A 24 25.31 8.94 5.70
N TYR A 25 26.12 9.35 4.72
CA TYR A 25 26.72 8.41 3.77
C TYR A 25 27.73 7.49 4.45
N VAL A 26 28.56 8.02 5.36
CA VAL A 26 29.51 7.22 6.16
C VAL A 26 28.76 6.27 7.10
N ILE A 27 27.69 6.72 7.76
CA ILE A 27 26.85 5.88 8.63
C ILE A 27 26.19 4.76 7.81
N SER A 28 25.63 5.08 6.64
CA SER A 28 25.02 4.08 5.74
C SER A 28 26.03 3.04 5.25
N SER A 29 27.26 3.48 4.93
CA SER A 29 28.34 2.59 4.49
C SER A 29 28.82 1.70 5.65
N LEU A 30 28.95 2.25 6.85
CA LEU A 30 29.27 1.48 8.06
C LEU A 30 28.16 0.49 8.42
N TRP A 31 26.90 0.86 8.25
CA TRP A 31 25.76 -0.04 8.47
C TRP A 31 25.75 -1.20 7.46
N GLY A 32 26.05 -0.92 6.19
CA GLY A 32 26.25 -1.96 5.17
C GLY A 32 27.40 -2.91 5.50
N CYS A 33 28.53 -2.40 5.99
CA CYS A 33 29.65 -3.22 6.45
C CYS A 33 29.32 -4.09 7.67
N ILE A 34 28.50 -3.58 8.61
CA ILE A 34 28.05 -4.34 9.78
C ILE A 34 27.10 -5.47 9.37
N ILE A 35 26.17 -5.23 8.44
CA ILE A 35 25.28 -6.27 7.89
C ILE A 35 26.10 -7.35 7.19
N ALA A 36 27.04 -6.97 6.31
CA ALA A 36 27.89 -7.93 5.62
C ALA A 36 28.77 -8.75 6.60
N TRP A 37 29.27 -8.13 7.66
CA TRP A 37 30.05 -8.81 8.70
C TRP A 37 29.21 -9.76 9.55
N LEU A 38 27.96 -9.41 9.85
CA LEU A 38 27.00 -10.28 10.53
C LEU A 38 26.61 -11.47 9.64
N ASP A 39 26.34 -11.25 8.36
CA ASP A 39 26.03 -12.32 7.39
C ASP A 39 27.20 -13.30 7.22
N LEU A 40 28.45 -12.80 7.06
CA LEU A 40 29.61 -13.68 6.97
C LEU A 40 29.85 -14.48 8.26
N ARG A 41 29.56 -13.92 9.44
CA ARG A 41 29.67 -14.65 10.71
C ARG A 41 28.56 -15.69 10.89
N VAL A 42 27.34 -15.41 10.44
CA VAL A 42 26.22 -16.36 10.49
C VAL A 42 26.47 -17.51 9.51
N VAL A 43 26.88 -17.21 8.28
CA VAL A 43 27.26 -18.22 7.27
C VAL A 43 28.48 -19.03 7.73
N GLY A 44 29.48 -18.39 8.33
CA GLY A 44 30.65 -19.08 8.88
C GLY A 44 30.31 -20.03 10.04
N ARG A 45 29.40 -19.63 10.95
CA ARG A 45 28.91 -20.49 12.03
C ARG A 45 28.03 -21.63 11.52
N LEU A 46 27.21 -21.39 10.48
CA LEU A 46 26.41 -22.43 9.83
C LEU A 46 27.28 -23.44 9.07
N LEU A 47 28.34 -23.00 8.40
CA LEU A 47 29.30 -23.89 7.73
C LEU A 47 30.12 -24.70 8.74
N LEU A 48 30.51 -24.11 9.88
CA LEU A 48 31.17 -24.85 10.96
C LEU A 48 30.23 -25.83 11.65
N ALA A 49 28.96 -25.45 11.88
CA ALA A 49 27.94 -26.36 12.40
C ALA A 49 27.64 -27.51 11.43
N SER A 50 27.56 -27.22 10.12
CA SER A 50 27.39 -28.23 9.08
C SER A 50 28.59 -29.18 8.99
N ARG A 51 29.82 -28.68 9.16
CA ARG A 51 31.05 -29.48 9.13
C ARG A 51 31.22 -30.34 10.39
N GLU A 52 30.75 -29.87 11.54
CA GLU A 52 30.73 -30.62 12.80
C GLU A 52 29.65 -31.72 12.79
N ILE A 53 28.49 -31.45 12.19
CA ILE A 53 27.43 -32.46 11.97
C ILE A 53 27.93 -33.55 11.01
N ASN A 54 28.63 -33.18 9.93
CA ASN A 54 29.15 -34.14 8.95
C ASN A 54 30.35 -34.97 9.47
N ARG A 55 31.00 -34.54 10.56
CA ARG A 55 32.05 -35.32 11.25
C ARG A 55 31.49 -36.35 12.25
N ARG A 56 30.26 -36.15 12.74
CA ARG A 56 29.63 -37.02 13.76
C ARG A 56 28.70 -38.08 13.20
N VAL A 57 28.49 -38.11 11.88
CA VAL A 57 27.73 -39.15 11.20
C VAL A 57 28.71 -40.00 10.38
N PRO A 58 29.11 -41.20 10.84
CA PRO A 58 29.78 -42.16 9.99
C PRO A 58 28.80 -42.58 8.89
N SER A 59 29.24 -42.52 7.64
CA SER A 59 28.53 -43.03 6.48
C SER A 59 28.03 -44.46 6.73
N ARG A 60 26.75 -44.60 7.08
CA ARG A 60 26.00 -45.84 6.92
C ARG A 60 25.75 -46.00 5.44
N ASP A 61 26.74 -46.54 4.72
CA ASP A 61 26.55 -47.38 3.55
C ASP A 61 27.91 -47.84 3.03
N ARG A 62 28.34 -49.01 3.53
CA ARG A 62 29.11 -50.05 2.84
C ARG A 62 29.12 -51.29 3.75
N THR A 63 28.02 -52.05 3.63
CA THR A 63 27.97 -53.52 3.56
C THR A 63 29.17 -54.32 4.10
N LEU A 64 28.91 -55.15 5.12
CA LEU A 64 29.49 -56.50 5.18
C LEU A 64 28.53 -57.44 5.92
N ILE A 65 27.69 -58.07 5.11
CA ILE A 65 27.11 -59.39 5.35
C ILE A 65 28.28 -60.38 5.43
N ILE A 66 28.37 -61.15 6.52
CA ILE A 66 29.13 -62.41 6.55
C ILE A 66 28.21 -63.47 7.15
N PRO A 67 27.78 -64.47 6.38
CA PRO A 67 27.52 -65.80 6.85
C PRO A 67 28.68 -66.69 6.40
N TYR A 68 29.28 -67.47 7.30
CA TYR A 68 29.48 -68.90 7.06
C TYR A 68 30.09 -69.57 8.29
N SER A 69 29.47 -70.68 8.68
CA SER A 69 30.03 -71.75 9.48
C SER A 69 30.97 -72.61 8.65
N GLN A 70 32.16 -72.95 9.15
CA GLN A 70 32.94 -74.20 9.00
C GLN A 70 34.39 -73.87 9.42
N SER A 71 35.07 -74.65 10.27
CA SER A 71 34.99 -76.09 10.48
C SER A 71 35.78 -76.52 11.74
N ILE A 72 35.44 -77.73 12.25
CA ILE A 72 36.22 -78.68 13.10
C ILE A 72 36.05 -78.45 14.62
N THR A 73 35.52 -79.37 15.45
CA THR A 73 35.12 -80.80 15.31
C THR A 73 34.20 -81.21 16.49
N MET A 74 33.38 -82.24 16.28
CA MET A 74 32.75 -83.02 17.37
C MET A 74 33.73 -84.08 17.91
N SER A 75 33.58 -84.41 19.22
CA SER A 75 33.79 -85.71 19.95
C SER A 75 34.84 -86.72 19.43
N GLU A 76 35.74 -87.35 20.21
CA GLU A 76 35.61 -88.06 21.50
C GLU A 76 37.01 -88.56 21.98
N ASP A 77 37.16 -88.83 23.29
CA ASP A 77 38.25 -89.53 24.04
C ASP A 77 39.71 -89.01 23.95
N ASP A 78 40.55 -88.97 24.99
CA ASP A 78 40.72 -89.90 26.11
C ASP A 78 41.56 -89.25 27.25
N GLY A 79 41.38 -89.70 28.50
CA GLY A 79 42.47 -89.77 29.51
C GLY A 79 43.03 -88.52 30.23
N LEU A 80 42.65 -88.39 31.51
CA LEU A 80 43.49 -88.04 32.67
C LEU A 80 44.01 -86.60 32.94
N ARG A 81 43.84 -86.25 34.24
CA ARG A 81 44.68 -85.42 35.16
C ARG A 81 44.39 -83.92 35.34
N GLN A 82 43.97 -83.61 36.59
CA GLN A 82 44.54 -82.63 37.57
C GLN A 82 44.76 -81.18 37.08
N GLU A 83 44.43 -80.09 37.78
CA GLU A 83 44.13 -79.75 39.18
C GLU A 83 43.54 -78.30 39.21
N PRO A 84 42.99 -77.80 40.34
CA PRO A 84 42.26 -76.54 40.40
C PRO A 84 43.16 -75.35 40.82
N ALA A 85 43.12 -74.22 40.11
CA ALA A 85 43.69 -72.98 40.62
C ALA A 85 43.01 -71.72 40.06
N VAL A 86 42.78 -70.77 40.98
CA VAL A 86 42.41 -69.36 40.79
C VAL A 86 40.92 -69.06 40.60
N ARG A 87 40.16 -69.23 41.69
CA ARG A 87 38.81 -68.68 41.88
C ARG A 87 38.78 -67.68 43.03
N TYR A 88 39.66 -66.66 43.05
CA TYR A 88 39.64 -65.64 44.13
C TYR A 88 40.06 -64.20 43.75
N SER A 89 40.09 -63.83 42.47
CA SER A 89 40.28 -62.40 42.07
C SER A 89 39.39 -61.92 40.92
N ARG A 90 38.44 -62.74 40.47
CA ARG A 90 37.54 -62.38 39.36
C ARG A 90 36.25 -61.69 39.81
N ASN A 91 35.78 -61.97 41.03
CA ASN A 91 34.45 -61.52 41.48
C ASN A 91 34.41 -60.02 41.83
N HIS A 92 35.45 -59.50 42.52
CA HIS A 92 35.51 -58.08 42.89
C HIS A 92 35.60 -57.14 41.68
N SER A 93 36.34 -57.52 40.62
CA SER A 93 36.51 -56.70 39.42
C SER A 93 35.31 -56.74 38.48
N THR A 94 34.52 -57.82 38.47
CA THR A 94 33.27 -57.91 37.71
C THR A 94 32.10 -57.22 38.41
N GLU A 95 32.02 -57.30 39.74
CA GLU A 95 30.99 -56.61 40.53
C GLU A 95 31.19 -55.08 40.52
N GLN A 96 32.43 -54.62 40.63
CA GLN A 96 32.76 -53.19 40.58
C GLN A 96 32.47 -52.59 39.19
N LYS A 97 32.75 -53.33 38.10
CA LYS A 97 32.40 -52.94 36.73
C LYS A 97 30.89 -52.94 36.47
N GLY A 98 30.15 -53.91 37.03
CA GLY A 98 28.69 -53.95 36.95
C GLY A 98 28.04 -52.77 37.68
N CYS A 99 28.61 -52.37 38.82
CA CYS A 99 28.17 -51.20 39.57
C CYS A 99 28.44 -49.88 38.81
N GLU A 100 29.60 -49.73 38.17
CA GLU A 100 29.90 -48.59 37.29
C GLU A 100 28.98 -48.54 36.06
N GLN A 101 28.69 -49.68 35.43
CA GLN A 101 27.75 -49.73 34.31
C GLN A 101 26.33 -49.32 34.72
N ALA A 102 25.86 -49.78 35.88
CA ALA A 102 24.55 -49.39 36.40
C ALA A 102 24.49 -47.88 36.72
N GLN A 103 25.56 -47.31 37.27
CA GLN A 103 25.66 -45.86 37.52
C GLN A 103 25.60 -45.06 36.22
N LEU A 104 26.35 -45.46 35.19
CA LEU A 104 26.33 -44.81 33.88
C LEU A 104 24.95 -44.90 33.21
N GLU A 105 24.23 -46.00 33.38
CA GLU A 105 22.89 -46.17 32.83
C GLU A 105 21.87 -45.24 33.50
N THR A 106 21.95 -45.08 34.83
CA THR A 106 21.12 -44.09 35.54
C THR A 106 21.45 -42.65 35.12
N GLU A 107 22.73 -42.34 34.94
CA GLU A 107 23.16 -41.01 34.51
C GLU A 107 22.68 -40.71 33.08
N TYR A 108 22.77 -41.69 32.18
CA TYR A 108 22.24 -41.61 30.82
C TYR A 108 20.73 -41.35 30.79
N ASP A 109 19.95 -42.02 31.64
CA ASP A 109 18.52 -41.81 31.76
C ASP A 109 18.16 -40.42 32.32
N THR A 110 18.93 -39.92 33.30
CA THR A 110 18.73 -38.56 33.81
C THR A 110 19.04 -37.51 32.74
N LEU A 111 20.10 -37.72 31.94
CA LEU A 111 20.46 -36.84 30.82
C LEU A 111 19.41 -36.88 29.72
N ARG A 112 18.84 -38.05 29.38
CA ARG A 112 17.71 -38.17 28.45
C ARG A 112 16.49 -37.39 28.93
N LYS A 113 16.13 -37.51 30.20
CA LYS A 113 15.01 -36.75 30.81
C LYS A 113 15.28 -35.24 30.74
N LYS A 114 16.48 -34.78 31.07
CA LYS A 114 16.88 -33.37 30.96
C LYS A 114 16.80 -32.85 29.52
N ILE A 115 17.30 -33.60 28.53
CA ILE A 115 17.22 -33.21 27.11
C ILE A 115 15.75 -33.09 26.67
N ALA A 116 14.89 -34.04 27.07
CA ALA A 116 13.47 -33.99 26.75
C ALA A 116 12.77 -32.79 27.40
N ALA A 117 13.10 -32.45 28.65
CA ALA A 117 12.57 -31.26 29.33
C ALA A 117 13.03 -29.96 28.66
N THR A 118 14.31 -29.83 28.31
CA THR A 118 14.85 -28.67 27.60
C THR A 118 14.22 -28.50 26.21
N ARG A 119 13.93 -29.60 25.50
CA ARG A 119 13.21 -29.56 24.21
C ARG A 119 11.78 -29.05 24.35
N ARG A 120 11.05 -29.48 25.39
CA ARG A 120 9.70 -28.96 25.68
C ARG A 120 9.74 -27.47 26.01
N CYS A 121 10.59 -27.08 26.95
CA CYS A 121 10.74 -25.67 27.35
C CYS A 121 11.10 -24.76 26.16
N ARG A 122 11.94 -25.23 25.23
CA ARG A 122 12.23 -24.51 23.98
C ARG A 122 11.00 -24.38 23.08
N MET A 123 10.21 -25.44 22.96
CA MET A 123 9.00 -25.44 22.13
C MET A 123 7.93 -24.51 22.72
N ASP A 124 7.76 -24.51 24.04
CA ASP A 124 6.85 -23.61 24.75
C ASP A 124 7.28 -22.15 24.55
N ALA A 125 8.57 -21.85 24.74
CA ALA A 125 9.12 -20.52 24.47
C ALA A 125 8.95 -20.08 23.01
N GLN A 126 9.04 -21.02 22.04
CA GLN A 126 8.79 -20.72 20.63
C GLN A 126 7.32 -20.41 20.38
N ASN A 127 6.40 -21.18 20.98
CA ASN A 127 4.96 -20.92 20.88
C ASN A 127 4.58 -19.55 21.45
N ASP A 128 5.20 -19.14 22.57
CA ASP A 128 4.99 -17.81 23.16
C ASP A 128 5.47 -16.68 22.25
N ILE A 129 6.61 -16.87 21.57
CA ILE A 129 7.14 -15.93 20.57
C ILE A 129 6.18 -15.83 19.37
N ASP A 130 5.67 -16.96 18.89
CA ASP A 130 4.75 -17.00 17.77
C ASP A 130 3.40 -16.33 18.15
N GLU A 131 2.91 -16.57 19.35
CA GLU A 131 1.67 -15.97 19.86
C GLU A 131 1.80 -14.45 20.04
N SER A 132 2.91 -13.98 20.62
CA SER A 132 3.19 -12.55 20.73
C SER A 132 3.35 -11.87 19.37
N SER A 133 3.95 -12.56 18.39
CA SER A 133 4.06 -12.09 17.01
C SER A 133 2.69 -11.95 16.32
N ARG A 134 1.78 -12.92 16.53
CA ARG A 134 0.39 -12.83 16.03
C ARG A 134 -0.36 -11.66 16.65
N ARG A 135 -0.27 -11.50 17.99
CA ARG A 135 -0.88 -10.35 18.69
C ARG A 135 -0.37 -9.03 18.13
N MET A 136 0.94 -8.91 17.87
CA MET A 136 1.52 -7.70 17.29
C MET A 136 0.96 -7.42 15.89
N SER A 137 0.83 -8.44 15.04
CA SER A 137 0.24 -8.30 13.69
C SER A 137 -1.21 -7.79 13.76
N ASP A 138 -2.02 -8.38 14.65
CA ASP A 138 -3.41 -7.96 14.85
C ASP A 138 -3.51 -6.49 15.30
N TRP A 139 -2.59 -6.05 16.16
CA TRP A 139 -2.52 -4.66 16.60
C TRP A 139 -2.16 -3.69 15.46
N ILE A 140 -1.20 -4.07 14.62
CA ILE A 140 -0.82 -3.28 13.44
C ILE A 140 -2.01 -3.13 12.49
N ASP A 141 -2.73 -4.22 12.23
CA ASP A 141 -3.89 -4.20 11.35
C ASP A 141 -5.04 -3.36 11.90
N ARG A 142 -5.33 -3.46 13.21
CA ARG A 142 -6.34 -2.63 13.88
C ARG A 142 -6.00 -1.14 13.78
N ARG A 143 -4.73 -0.79 14.05
CA ARG A 143 -4.26 0.59 13.91
C ARG A 143 -4.39 1.07 12.47
N GLY A 144 -4.00 0.26 11.49
CA GLY A 144 -4.13 0.60 10.07
C GLY A 144 -5.58 0.76 9.60
N ARG A 145 -6.54 0.03 10.20
CA ARG A 145 -7.98 0.25 9.96
C ARG A 145 -8.46 1.58 10.54
N ALA A 146 -8.16 1.83 11.82
CA ALA A 146 -8.55 3.08 12.48
C ALA A 146 -7.93 4.32 11.81
N GLU A 147 -6.71 4.21 11.31
CA GLU A 147 -6.02 5.29 10.61
C GLU A 147 -6.69 5.61 9.26
N ARG A 148 -7.10 4.57 8.51
CA ARG A 148 -7.90 4.74 7.27
C ARG A 148 -9.28 5.33 7.53
N GLU A 149 -9.99 4.87 8.55
CA GLU A 149 -11.29 5.44 8.96
C GLU A 149 -11.16 6.91 9.33
N ARG A 150 -10.08 7.29 10.05
CA ARG A 150 -9.79 8.67 10.38
C ARG A 150 -9.54 9.51 9.12
N GLU A 151 -8.79 8.99 8.16
CA GLU A 151 -8.54 9.67 6.89
C GLU A 151 -9.83 9.88 6.08
N ASP A 152 -10.69 8.87 6.01
CA ASP A 152 -11.97 8.96 5.32
C ASP A 152 -12.91 9.95 6.03
N ALA A 153 -12.94 9.95 7.36
CA ALA A 153 -13.68 10.93 8.16
C ALA A 153 -13.16 12.36 7.92
N ILE A 154 -11.85 12.56 7.84
CA ILE A 154 -11.24 13.86 7.52
C ILE A 154 -11.58 14.29 6.09
N ALA A 155 -11.53 13.37 5.12
CA ALA A 155 -11.91 13.66 3.73
C ALA A 155 -13.39 14.03 3.63
N ASN A 156 -14.27 13.35 4.37
CA ASN A 156 -15.70 13.66 4.43
C ASN A 156 -15.96 15.01 5.12
N TYR A 157 -15.32 15.28 6.26
CA TYR A 157 -15.40 16.57 6.93
C TYR A 157 -14.92 17.71 6.04
N ARG A 158 -13.77 17.55 5.38
CA ARG A 158 -13.26 18.52 4.39
C ARG A 158 -14.28 18.71 3.28
N SER A 159 -14.82 17.64 2.71
CA SER A 159 -15.86 17.72 1.68
C SER A 159 -17.15 18.41 2.16
N ALA A 160 -17.49 18.34 3.45
CA ALA A 160 -18.62 19.06 4.02
C ALA A 160 -18.30 20.55 4.25
N VAL A 161 -17.10 20.88 4.74
CA VAL A 161 -16.62 22.26 4.83
C VAL A 161 -16.58 22.91 3.45
N MET A 162 -16.08 22.18 2.46
CA MET A 162 -16.13 22.55 1.04
C MET A 162 -17.53 22.90 0.57
N GLN A 163 -18.55 22.13 0.99
CA GLN A 163 -19.95 22.42 0.65
C GLN A 163 -20.40 23.73 1.31
N CYS A 164 -20.13 23.90 2.60
CA CYS A 164 -20.50 25.13 3.32
C CYS A 164 -19.82 26.37 2.72
N GLU A 165 -18.55 26.26 2.35
CA GLU A 165 -17.76 27.37 1.83
C GLU A 165 -18.10 27.67 0.36
N ALA A 166 -18.28 26.64 -0.46
CA ALA A 166 -18.79 26.81 -1.82
C ALA A 166 -20.21 27.40 -1.81
N VAL A 167 -21.09 26.96 -0.91
CA VAL A 167 -22.42 27.54 -0.73
C VAL A 167 -22.31 28.99 -0.25
N SER A 168 -21.38 29.32 0.64
CA SER A 168 -21.15 30.70 1.09
C SER A 168 -20.66 31.61 -0.04
N ILE A 169 -19.72 31.15 -0.87
CA ILE A 169 -19.23 31.89 -2.04
C ILE A 169 -20.31 31.98 -3.11
N CYS A 170 -21.02 30.90 -3.39
CA CYS A 170 -22.16 30.90 -4.30
C CYS A 170 -23.24 31.84 -3.80
N LEU A 171 -23.68 31.80 -2.55
CA LEU A 171 -24.68 32.74 -2.00
C LEU A 171 -24.20 34.19 -2.05
N GLY A 172 -22.89 34.45 -1.86
CA GLY A 172 -22.29 35.77 -2.02
C GLY A 172 -22.29 36.27 -3.47
N SER A 173 -22.10 35.38 -4.45
CA SER A 173 -22.12 35.69 -5.89
C SER A 173 -23.49 35.49 -6.56
N SER A 174 -24.44 34.77 -5.94
CA SER A 174 -25.74 34.31 -6.50
C SER A 174 -26.76 35.42 -6.69
N ARG A 175 -26.32 36.68 -6.77
CA ARG A 175 -27.06 37.71 -7.52
C ARG A 175 -26.66 37.76 -8.99
N LYS A 176 -25.65 37.00 -9.44
CA LYS A 176 -25.26 36.84 -10.84
C LYS A 176 -24.89 35.38 -11.13
N LEU A 177 -25.48 34.80 -12.18
CA LEU A 177 -25.10 33.46 -12.68
C LEU A 177 -23.64 33.48 -13.13
N CYS A 178 -22.83 32.49 -12.72
CA CYS A 178 -21.50 32.30 -13.26
C CYS A 178 -21.52 31.15 -14.28
N PRO A 179 -21.43 31.44 -15.60
CA PRO A 179 -21.55 30.42 -16.64
C PRO A 179 -20.55 29.27 -16.48
N THR A 180 -19.38 29.51 -15.89
CA THR A 180 -18.37 28.47 -15.68
C THR A 180 -18.73 27.52 -14.55
N ALA A 181 -19.36 28.01 -13.49
CA ALA A 181 -19.84 27.15 -12.41
C ALA A 181 -21.03 26.29 -12.86
N ASP A 182 -21.89 26.85 -13.72
CA ASP A 182 -23.06 26.15 -14.27
C ASP A 182 -22.66 25.08 -15.30
N CYS A 183 -21.66 25.34 -16.15
CA CYS A 183 -21.17 24.39 -17.16
C CYS A 183 -20.32 23.26 -16.58
N PHE A 184 -19.66 23.47 -15.44
CA PHE A 184 -18.74 22.52 -14.81
C PHE A 184 -19.15 22.26 -13.36
N TYR A 185 -20.20 21.46 -13.19
CA TYR A 185 -20.74 21.08 -11.90
C TYR A 185 -19.85 20.03 -11.22
N ILE A 186 -19.06 20.46 -10.24
CA ILE A 186 -18.19 19.57 -9.45
C ILE A 186 -18.85 19.19 -8.13
N TRP A 187 -19.01 17.88 -7.92
CA TRP A 187 -19.64 17.28 -6.75
C TRP A 187 -18.95 15.99 -6.31
N HIS A 188 -19.51 15.28 -5.34
CA HIS A 188 -19.02 13.97 -4.90
C HIS A 188 -20.15 12.94 -4.88
N ARG A 189 -19.80 11.68 -5.13
CA ARG A 189 -20.71 10.53 -5.03
C ARG A 189 -20.01 9.43 -4.24
N GLY A 190 -20.21 9.46 -2.93
CA GLY A 190 -19.52 8.57 -1.99
C GLY A 190 -17.99 8.80 -2.03
N PRO A 191 -17.18 7.76 -2.31
CA PRO A 191 -15.73 7.89 -2.34
C PRO A 191 -15.21 8.65 -3.58
N PHE A 192 -16.02 8.80 -4.64
CA PHE A 192 -15.60 9.43 -5.88
C PHE A 192 -15.90 10.94 -5.91
N GLY A 193 -14.98 11.71 -6.47
CA GLY A 193 -15.29 13.04 -7.00
C GLY A 193 -16.00 12.92 -8.35
N THR A 194 -16.88 13.86 -8.67
CA THR A 194 -17.64 13.88 -9.92
C THR A 194 -17.60 15.24 -10.59
N ILE A 195 -17.54 15.27 -11.92
CA ILE A 195 -17.70 16.47 -12.74
C ILE A 195 -18.79 16.23 -13.78
N ASN A 196 -19.84 17.05 -13.76
CA ASN A 196 -21.04 16.88 -14.59
C ASN A 196 -21.65 15.46 -14.48
N GLY A 197 -21.64 14.90 -13.27
CA GLY A 197 -22.14 13.54 -12.99
C GLY A 197 -21.18 12.40 -13.34
N LEU A 198 -20.07 12.66 -14.02
CA LEU A 198 -19.04 11.66 -14.38
C LEU A 198 -18.09 11.44 -13.20
N ARG A 199 -17.89 10.18 -12.79
CA ARG A 199 -16.96 9.82 -11.70
C ARG A 199 -15.52 9.85 -12.19
N LEU A 200 -14.65 10.46 -11.37
CA LEU A 200 -13.22 10.47 -11.58
C LEU A 200 -12.53 9.64 -10.50
N GLY A 201 -12.06 8.45 -10.87
CA GLY A 201 -11.41 7.47 -10.01
C GLY A 201 -11.41 6.09 -10.67
N SER A 202 -10.63 5.15 -10.15
CA SER A 202 -10.53 3.78 -10.70
C SER A 202 -11.38 2.81 -9.90
N GLU A 203 -11.07 2.70 -8.60
CA GLU A 203 -11.72 1.77 -7.67
C GLU A 203 -12.06 2.44 -6.35
N ALA A 204 -13.09 1.93 -5.68
CA ALA A 204 -13.38 2.19 -4.27
C ALA A 204 -14.13 1.02 -3.62
N SER A 205 -13.87 0.77 -2.35
CA SER A 205 -14.63 -0.17 -1.53
C SER A 205 -16.11 0.25 -1.43
N SER A 206 -17.06 -0.64 -1.77
CA SER A 206 -18.46 -0.39 -1.41
C SER A 206 -18.56 -0.37 0.10
N LEU A 207 -19.17 0.68 0.64
CA LEU A 207 -19.68 0.59 2.00
C LEU A 207 -20.63 -0.61 2.04
N PRO A 208 -20.52 -1.49 3.06
CA PRO A 208 -21.53 -2.51 3.25
C PRO A 208 -22.90 -1.82 3.36
N PRO A 209 -23.96 -2.40 2.78
CA PRO A 209 -25.30 -1.90 3.05
C PRO A 209 -25.45 -1.85 4.57
N CYS A 210 -25.91 -0.71 5.11
CA CYS A 210 -26.27 -0.62 6.52
C CYS A 210 -27.36 -1.66 6.78
N THR A 211 -26.98 -2.85 7.20
CA THR A 211 -27.88 -3.76 7.89
C THR A 211 -28.09 -3.11 9.23
N VAL A 212 -29.18 -2.37 9.36
CA VAL A 212 -29.76 -2.09 10.67
C VAL A 212 -29.98 -3.48 11.27
N SER A 213 -29.16 -3.86 12.23
CA SER A 213 -29.38 -5.04 13.04
C SER A 213 -30.65 -4.76 13.84
N GLU A 214 -31.77 -5.24 13.33
CA GLU A 214 -33.00 -5.44 14.08
C GLU A 214 -32.74 -6.54 15.10
N GLU A 215 -32.26 -6.17 16.28
CA GLU A 215 -32.51 -6.94 17.49
C GLU A 215 -33.07 -5.99 18.57
N ASP A 216 -34.15 -6.47 19.17
CA ASP A 216 -34.96 -5.92 20.26
C ASP A 216 -36.05 -4.91 19.90
N SER A 217 -37.19 -5.45 19.42
CA SER A 217 -38.51 -4.85 19.64
C SER A 217 -39.48 -5.90 20.17
N ILE A 218 -39.63 -5.92 21.49
CA ILE A 218 -40.74 -6.56 22.18
C ILE A 218 -42.03 -5.80 21.83
N ALA A 219 -43.02 -6.57 21.35
CA ALA A 219 -44.47 -6.36 21.27
C ALA A 219 -45.07 -4.98 21.62
N GLY A 220 -45.93 -4.47 20.73
CA GLY A 220 -46.91 -3.42 21.09
C GLY A 220 -47.67 -2.77 19.92
N SER A 221 -48.70 -3.45 19.42
CA SER A 221 -49.90 -3.02 18.67
C SER A 221 -50.04 -1.61 18.04
N SER A 222 -50.28 -1.62 16.73
CA SER A 222 -51.31 -0.91 15.93
C SER A 222 -51.81 0.49 16.34
N ALA A 223 -51.67 1.46 15.42
CA ALA A 223 -52.78 2.08 14.67
C ALA A 223 -52.23 3.21 13.78
N GLY A 224 -52.66 3.24 12.52
CA GLY A 224 -52.07 4.06 11.47
C GLY A 224 -52.43 5.55 11.51
N VAL A 225 -51.57 6.35 10.88
CA VAL A 225 -51.94 7.60 10.20
C VAL A 225 -51.06 7.72 8.95
N THR A 226 -51.72 7.74 7.80
CA THR A 226 -51.14 8.10 6.51
C THR A 226 -50.86 9.60 6.46
N ASN A 227 -49.70 10.02 5.95
CA ASN A 227 -49.70 11.13 5.02
C ASN A 227 -48.50 11.12 4.06
N SER A 228 -48.87 11.25 2.79
CA SER A 228 -48.07 11.36 1.58
C SER A 228 -47.13 12.57 1.56
N LEU A 229 -45.99 12.47 0.87
CA LEU A 229 -45.56 13.53 -0.05
C LEU A 229 -44.65 12.98 -1.18
N SER A 230 -45.21 13.07 -2.39
CA SER A 230 -44.70 13.00 -3.77
C SER A 230 -43.20 12.73 -4.06
N LYS A 231 -42.95 11.58 -4.71
CA LYS A 231 -41.89 11.41 -5.72
C LYS A 231 -42.31 12.09 -7.02
N THR A 232 -41.44 12.91 -7.60
CA THR A 232 -41.56 13.33 -9.00
C THR A 232 -40.63 12.48 -9.86
N ASP A 233 -41.24 11.81 -10.83
CA ASP A 233 -40.63 10.99 -11.86
C ASP A 233 -39.79 11.83 -12.84
N PHE A 234 -38.54 11.40 -13.08
CA PHE A 234 -37.80 11.72 -14.30
C PHE A 234 -36.82 10.58 -14.60
N ASP A 235 -37.33 9.46 -15.13
CA ASP A 235 -36.51 8.48 -15.81
C ASP A 235 -37.35 7.66 -16.80
N ARG A 236 -37.41 8.12 -18.05
CA ARG A 236 -38.00 7.35 -19.16
C ARG A 236 -37.31 7.65 -20.49
N SER A 237 -36.22 6.93 -20.75
CA SER A 237 -35.77 6.37 -22.04
C SER A 237 -34.28 6.09 -21.90
N SER A 238 -33.76 4.89 -22.12
CA SER A 238 -34.00 4.05 -23.29
C SER A 238 -33.58 2.60 -22.99
N LYS A 239 -34.49 1.65 -23.25
CA LYS A 239 -34.16 0.24 -23.48
C LYS A 239 -33.97 0.05 -24.98
N SER A 240 -32.85 -0.54 -25.39
CA SER A 240 -32.77 -1.59 -26.43
C SER A 240 -31.31 -1.87 -26.80
N LEU A 241 -30.76 -2.98 -26.31
CA LEU A 241 -30.41 -4.14 -27.15
C LEU A 241 -29.86 -5.25 -26.23
N ALA A 242 -30.67 -6.29 -26.04
CA ALA A 242 -30.22 -7.57 -25.52
C ALA A 242 -29.82 -8.46 -26.70
N GLY A 243 -28.61 -9.01 -26.64
CA GLY A 243 -28.14 -10.09 -27.50
C GLY A 243 -27.42 -11.12 -26.63
N HIS A 244 -28.04 -12.29 -26.50
CA HIS A 244 -27.63 -13.50 -25.79
C HIS A 244 -26.11 -13.79 -25.74
N MET A 245 -25.64 -14.29 -24.59
CA MET A 245 -25.01 -15.63 -24.47
C MET A 245 -25.02 -16.09 -23.00
N SER A 246 -25.34 -17.36 -22.81
CA SER A 246 -25.69 -18.03 -21.56
C SER A 246 -24.54 -18.84 -20.95
N SER A 247 -24.60 -18.98 -19.61
CA SER A 247 -24.17 -20.14 -18.81
C SER A 247 -22.66 -20.35 -18.58
N VAL A 248 -22.19 -20.29 -17.33
CA VAL A 248 -22.15 -21.42 -16.36
C VAL A 248 -21.73 -20.86 -15.00
N ASP A 249 -22.49 -21.23 -13.98
CA ASP A 249 -22.27 -20.93 -12.57
C ASP A 249 -21.43 -22.08 -11.96
N GLN A 250 -20.35 -21.78 -11.23
CA GLN A 250 -19.80 -22.67 -10.21
C GLN A 250 -19.23 -21.88 -9.04
N GLY A 251 -19.69 -22.26 -7.86
CA GLY A 251 -19.59 -21.50 -6.63
C GLY A 251 -18.20 -21.41 -6.01
N GLY A 252 -17.98 -20.27 -5.37
CA GLY A 252 -16.89 -20.00 -4.44
C GLY A 252 -17.36 -18.95 -3.45
N SER A 253 -17.85 -19.40 -2.30
CA SER A 253 -18.18 -18.55 -1.15
C SER A 253 -16.97 -17.71 -0.74
N SER A 254 -16.99 -16.43 -1.09
CA SER A 254 -16.18 -15.40 -0.45
C SER A 254 -17.10 -14.22 -0.15
N SER A 255 -17.02 -13.73 1.09
CA SER A 255 -17.74 -12.54 1.54
C SER A 255 -17.31 -11.35 0.68
N ALA A 256 -18.06 -11.07 -0.39
CA ALA A 256 -17.74 -10.02 -1.34
C ALA A 256 -18.06 -8.66 -0.72
N THR A 257 -17.05 -8.00 -0.15
CA THR A 257 -17.03 -6.54 -0.10
C THR A 257 -17.07 -6.06 -1.55
N GLY A 258 -18.20 -5.47 -1.97
CA GLY A 258 -18.41 -5.07 -3.35
C GLY A 258 -17.40 -4.02 -3.79
N ARG A 259 -16.42 -4.37 -4.62
CA ARG A 259 -15.49 -3.36 -5.15
C ARG A 259 -16.18 -2.58 -6.27
N MET A 260 -16.34 -1.27 -6.11
CA MET A 260 -16.88 -0.40 -7.16
C MET A 260 -15.74 -0.03 -8.12
N VAL A 261 -15.83 -0.47 -9.37
CA VAL A 261 -14.90 -0.12 -10.45
C VAL A 261 -15.59 0.84 -11.41
N VAL A 262 -14.91 1.93 -11.80
CA VAL A 262 -15.42 2.91 -12.75
C VAL A 262 -14.89 2.58 -14.14
N PRO A 263 -15.74 2.52 -15.18
CA PRO A 263 -15.28 2.24 -16.54
C PRO A 263 -14.38 3.37 -17.06
N TRP A 264 -13.28 3.01 -17.73
CA TRP A 264 -12.32 3.99 -18.27
C TRP A 264 -12.93 5.04 -19.20
N ALA A 265 -13.97 4.70 -19.96
CA ALA A 265 -14.67 5.66 -20.79
C ALA A 265 -15.25 6.84 -19.97
N GLU A 266 -15.76 6.57 -18.77
CA GLU A 266 -16.28 7.59 -17.84
C GLU A 266 -15.14 8.40 -17.24
N VAL A 267 -14.05 7.74 -16.82
CA VAL A 267 -12.84 8.40 -16.28
C VAL A 267 -12.23 9.34 -17.31
N ASN A 268 -12.09 8.88 -18.55
CA ASN A 268 -11.53 9.65 -19.66
C ASN A 268 -12.43 10.86 -20.01
N ALA A 269 -13.75 10.69 -19.96
CA ALA A 269 -14.69 11.79 -20.12
C ALA A 269 -14.54 12.83 -19.00
N ALA A 270 -14.45 12.39 -17.74
CA ALA A 270 -14.24 13.27 -16.60
C ALA A 270 -12.89 14.04 -16.67
N LEU A 271 -11.81 13.37 -17.09
CA LEU A 271 -10.52 14.01 -17.35
C LEU A 271 -10.59 15.01 -18.49
N GLY A 272 -11.31 14.68 -19.57
CA GLY A 272 -11.56 15.59 -20.69
C GLY A 272 -12.31 16.86 -20.28
N MET A 273 -13.35 16.71 -19.46
CA MET A 273 -14.08 17.83 -18.89
C MET A 273 -13.21 18.68 -17.96
N SER A 274 -12.35 18.04 -17.17
CA SER A 274 -11.40 18.73 -16.30
C SER A 274 -10.35 19.52 -17.08
N ALA A 275 -9.85 18.95 -18.18
CA ALA A 275 -8.92 19.63 -19.10
C ALA A 275 -9.60 20.83 -19.79
N LEU A 276 -10.84 20.67 -20.24
CA LEU A 276 -11.62 21.77 -20.83
C LEU A 276 -11.87 22.89 -19.83
N LEU A 277 -12.19 22.56 -18.58
CA LEU A 277 -12.35 23.53 -17.49
C LEU A 277 -11.06 24.34 -17.29
N LEU A 278 -9.91 23.68 -17.09
CA LEU A 278 -8.63 24.38 -16.90
C LEU A 278 -8.26 25.25 -18.12
N SER A 279 -8.47 24.75 -19.34
CA SER A 279 -8.26 25.53 -20.57
C SER A 279 -9.16 26.77 -20.60
N THR A 280 -10.42 26.63 -20.18
CA THR A 280 -11.40 27.73 -20.11
C THR A 280 -10.99 28.76 -19.06
N LEU A 281 -10.55 28.33 -17.87
CA LEU A 281 -10.04 29.21 -16.82
C LEU A 281 -8.78 29.96 -17.29
N GLY A 282 -7.90 29.29 -18.03
CA GLY A 282 -6.70 29.90 -18.63
C GLY A 282 -7.01 30.98 -19.67
N LYS A 283 -8.14 30.85 -20.39
CA LYS A 283 -8.58 31.83 -21.41
C LYS A 283 -9.32 33.03 -20.83
N LYS A 284 -9.77 32.98 -19.57
CA LYS A 284 -10.43 34.13 -18.93
C LYS A 284 -9.45 35.28 -18.74
N THR A 285 -9.82 36.46 -19.24
CA THR A 285 -8.99 37.67 -19.22
C THR A 285 -8.53 38.10 -17.81
N HIS A 286 -9.38 37.91 -16.80
CA HIS A 286 -9.11 38.33 -15.42
C HIS A 286 -8.51 37.23 -14.51
N SER A 287 -8.28 36.02 -15.03
CA SER A 287 -7.79 34.92 -14.19
C SER A 287 -6.29 34.99 -13.92
N GLY A 288 -5.52 35.67 -14.76
CA GLY A 288 -4.05 35.76 -14.66
C GLY A 288 -3.32 34.41 -14.82
N ILE A 289 -4.04 33.36 -15.23
CA ILE A 289 -3.52 32.00 -15.39
C ILE A 289 -2.73 31.92 -16.70
N LYS A 290 -1.47 31.47 -16.62
CA LYS A 290 -0.63 31.17 -17.77
C LYS A 290 0.07 29.86 -17.53
N PHE A 291 -0.18 28.87 -18.39
CA PHE A 291 0.48 27.58 -18.35
C PHE A 291 1.87 27.71 -18.97
N ARG A 292 2.92 27.37 -18.22
CA ARG A 292 4.31 27.69 -18.61
C ARG A 292 5.01 26.57 -19.34
N SER A 293 4.86 25.35 -18.82
CA SER A 293 5.59 24.17 -19.30
C SER A 293 4.72 23.22 -20.11
N TYR A 294 3.40 23.40 -20.03
CA TYR A 294 2.44 22.48 -20.62
C TYR A 294 1.33 23.23 -21.34
N GLU A 295 0.81 22.61 -22.39
CA GLU A 295 -0.36 23.05 -23.14
C GLU A 295 -1.48 22.02 -22.99
N ILE A 296 -2.69 22.49 -22.67
CA ILE A 296 -3.87 21.64 -22.51
C ILE A 296 -4.66 21.61 -23.82
N ILE A 297 -4.88 20.42 -24.38
CA ILE A 297 -5.62 20.21 -25.63
C ILE A 297 -6.89 19.41 -25.32
N PRO A 298 -8.03 20.08 -25.03
CA PRO A 298 -9.28 19.41 -24.71
C PRO A 298 -9.91 18.81 -25.97
N LEU A 299 -10.06 17.49 -26.00
CA LEU A 299 -10.63 16.70 -27.11
C LEU A 299 -11.66 15.68 -26.58
N GLY A 300 -12.48 16.10 -25.62
CA GLY A 300 -13.43 15.21 -24.93
C GLY A 300 -12.71 14.04 -24.27
N ASN A 301 -13.20 12.83 -24.50
CA ASN A 301 -12.66 11.58 -23.92
C ASN A 301 -11.24 11.23 -24.42
N TYR A 302 -10.73 11.94 -25.42
CA TYR A 302 -9.39 11.72 -26.01
C TYR A 302 -8.47 12.93 -25.84
N SER A 303 -8.68 13.70 -24.77
CA SER A 303 -7.89 14.89 -24.46
C SER A 303 -6.39 14.59 -24.35
N LYS A 304 -5.56 15.60 -24.62
CA LYS A 304 -4.10 15.48 -24.64
C LYS A 304 -3.44 16.62 -23.88
N ILE A 305 -2.22 16.35 -23.42
CA ILE A 305 -1.34 17.35 -22.80
C ILE A 305 -0.05 17.44 -23.63
N GLY A 306 0.29 18.64 -24.07
CA GLY A 306 1.52 18.93 -24.79
C GLY A 306 2.60 19.43 -23.82
N LEU A 307 3.79 18.82 -23.84
CA LEU A 307 4.96 19.35 -23.15
C LEU A 307 5.64 20.40 -24.06
N LEU A 308 5.71 21.65 -23.58
CA LEU A 308 6.33 22.75 -24.31
C LEU A 308 7.84 22.59 -24.30
N GLN A 309 8.46 22.67 -25.48
CA GLN A 309 9.91 22.59 -25.64
C GLN A 309 10.55 23.98 -25.52
N PRO A 310 11.65 24.13 -24.77
CA PRO A 310 12.30 25.42 -24.56
C PRO A 310 12.97 26.00 -25.83
N ASP A 311 13.18 25.16 -26.84
CA ASP A 311 13.82 25.52 -28.11
C ASP A 311 12.84 25.92 -29.22
N GLY A 312 11.56 26.08 -28.88
CA GLY A 312 10.52 26.51 -29.83
C GLY A 312 10.04 25.41 -30.78
N ARG A 313 10.47 24.15 -30.58
CA ARG A 313 9.89 23.00 -31.29
C ARG A 313 8.42 22.79 -30.91
N PRO A 314 7.63 22.15 -31.80
CA PRO A 314 6.25 21.81 -31.47
C PRO A 314 6.18 20.95 -30.20
N PRO A 315 5.11 21.09 -29.40
CA PRO A 315 4.98 20.37 -28.14
C PRO A 315 4.90 18.86 -28.36
N VAL A 316 5.49 18.10 -27.44
CA VAL A 316 5.38 16.64 -27.44
C VAL A 316 4.06 16.25 -26.77
N LEU A 317 3.18 15.60 -27.51
CA LEU A 317 1.82 15.28 -27.06
C LEU A 317 1.75 13.94 -26.34
N TYR A 318 1.13 13.95 -25.16
CA TYR A 318 0.80 12.77 -24.37
C TYR A 318 -0.72 12.63 -24.22
N ASN A 319 -1.21 11.38 -24.23
CA ASN A 319 -2.62 11.07 -24.13
C ASN A 319 -3.11 11.20 -22.68
N LEU A 320 -4.08 12.07 -22.43
CA LEU A 320 -4.76 12.20 -21.13
C LEU A 320 -5.99 11.27 -21.07
N PHE A 321 -5.85 10.08 -21.64
CA PHE A 321 -6.85 9.03 -21.59
C PHE A 321 -6.14 7.68 -21.56
N TYR A 322 -6.80 6.69 -20.98
CA TYR A 322 -6.28 5.34 -20.87
C TYR A 322 -7.37 4.32 -21.21
N SER A 323 -6.98 3.18 -21.77
CA SER A 323 -7.88 2.03 -21.94
C SER A 323 -7.11 0.73 -21.75
N ASP A 324 -7.76 -0.25 -21.12
CA ASP A 324 -7.19 -1.58 -20.88
C ASP A 324 -6.97 -2.37 -22.19
N GLU A 325 -7.75 -2.05 -23.23
CA GLU A 325 -7.69 -2.69 -24.55
C GLU A 325 -6.59 -2.12 -25.47
N SER A 326 -5.89 -1.08 -25.04
CA SER A 326 -4.85 -0.47 -25.87
C SER A 326 -3.64 -1.40 -25.97
N PHE A 327 -3.33 -1.90 -27.17
CA PHE A 327 -2.04 -2.52 -27.54
C PHE A 327 -0.81 -1.59 -27.36
N GLN A 328 -0.98 -0.45 -26.71
CA GLN A 328 0.08 0.50 -26.40
C GLN A 328 0.91 -0.08 -25.25
N PHE A 329 2.03 -0.72 -25.59
CA PHE A 329 3.04 -1.22 -24.65
C PHE A 329 3.50 -0.16 -23.61
N PHE A 330 3.28 1.14 -23.89
CA PHE A 330 3.61 2.26 -23.00
C PHE A 330 2.40 3.15 -22.63
N GLY A 331 1.15 2.68 -22.84
CA GLY A 331 -0.07 3.48 -22.65
C GLY A 331 -0.18 4.08 -21.24
N LYS A 332 0.12 3.28 -20.21
CA LYS A 332 0.13 3.73 -18.81
C LYS A 332 1.19 4.79 -18.52
N ARG A 333 2.39 4.66 -19.10
CA ARG A 333 3.48 5.64 -18.93
C ARG A 333 3.12 6.97 -19.58
N ASN A 334 2.62 6.94 -20.80
CA ASN A 334 2.19 8.14 -21.52
C ASN A 334 1.03 8.84 -20.79
N PHE A 335 0.07 8.07 -20.29
CA PHE A 335 -1.03 8.59 -19.49
C PHE A 335 -0.55 9.27 -18.21
N ASN A 336 0.36 8.63 -17.46
CA ASN A 336 0.94 9.23 -16.26
C ASN A 336 1.74 10.51 -16.58
N THR A 337 2.48 10.54 -17.69
CA THR A 337 3.15 11.78 -18.14
C THR A 337 2.16 12.90 -18.48
N ALA A 338 1.01 12.57 -19.08
CA ALA A 338 -0.05 13.54 -19.33
C ALA A 338 -0.69 14.02 -18.01
N LEU A 339 -0.97 13.11 -17.07
CA LEU A 339 -1.48 13.46 -15.74
C LEU A 339 -0.52 14.39 -15.00
N ASP A 340 0.77 14.11 -15.01
CA ASP A 340 1.77 14.98 -14.39
C ASP A 340 1.72 16.40 -14.98
N GLY A 341 1.62 16.50 -16.32
CA GLY A 341 1.45 17.78 -17.00
C GLY A 341 0.15 18.51 -16.63
N LEU A 342 -0.97 17.78 -16.48
CA LEU A 342 -2.24 18.35 -16.02
C LEU A 342 -2.13 18.95 -14.61
N PHE A 343 -1.42 18.28 -13.70
CA PHE A 343 -1.24 18.78 -12.34
C PHE A 343 -0.23 19.93 -12.25
N HIS A 344 0.76 19.98 -13.15
CA HIS A 344 1.56 21.18 -13.35
C HIS A 344 0.69 22.38 -13.79
N CYS A 345 -0.26 22.17 -14.71
CA CYS A 345 -1.22 23.20 -15.08
C CYS A 345 -2.11 23.63 -13.90
N LEU A 346 -2.57 22.68 -13.07
CA LEU A 346 -3.33 23.00 -11.85
C LEU A 346 -2.50 23.86 -10.89
N LYS A 347 -1.22 23.52 -10.70
CA LYS A 347 -0.29 24.28 -9.87
C LYS A 347 -0.09 25.70 -10.41
N ASP A 348 0.13 25.86 -11.72
CA ASP A 348 0.27 27.17 -12.36
C ASP A 348 -1.00 28.04 -12.15
N ALA A 349 -2.18 27.42 -12.22
CA ALA A 349 -3.45 28.08 -11.97
C ALA A 349 -3.63 28.48 -10.49
N ALA A 350 -3.24 27.61 -9.57
CA ALA A 350 -3.22 27.88 -8.12
C ALA A 350 -2.31 29.07 -7.77
N ASP A 351 -1.09 29.07 -8.32
CA ASP A 351 -0.12 30.14 -8.10
C ASP A 351 -0.60 31.47 -8.71
N ALA A 352 -1.31 31.42 -9.84
CA ALA A 352 -1.95 32.61 -10.41
C ALA A 352 -3.08 33.15 -9.52
N ALA A 353 -3.92 32.27 -8.99
CA ALA A 353 -4.98 32.65 -8.07
C ALA A 353 -4.43 33.29 -6.78
N ALA A 354 -3.40 32.69 -6.19
CA ALA A 354 -2.75 33.19 -4.98
C ALA A 354 -2.03 34.55 -5.20
N ARG A 355 -1.59 34.85 -6.44
CA ARG A 355 -1.03 36.17 -6.78
C ARG A 355 -2.09 37.27 -6.78
N ILE A 356 -3.32 36.95 -7.18
CA ILE A 356 -4.44 37.90 -7.25
C ILE A 356 -5.08 38.08 -5.87
N ASP A 357 -5.31 36.99 -5.14
CA ASP A 357 -5.88 37.03 -3.79
C ASP A 357 -5.03 36.20 -2.82
N LYS A 358 -4.26 36.89 -1.97
CA LYS A 358 -3.36 36.27 -0.99
C LYS A 358 -4.07 35.56 0.15
N THR A 359 -5.38 35.79 0.32
CA THR A 359 -6.18 35.11 1.35
C THR A 359 -6.60 33.72 0.93
N ILE A 360 -6.45 33.39 -0.36
CA ILE A 360 -6.91 32.13 -0.93
C ILE A 360 -5.74 31.14 -0.99
N VAL A 361 -5.94 30.02 -0.31
CA VAL A 361 -5.05 28.87 -0.34
C VAL A 361 -5.89 27.67 -0.73
N LEU A 362 -5.48 26.94 -1.78
CA LEU A 362 -6.16 25.70 -2.15
C LEU A 362 -6.06 24.69 -1.01
N PRO A 363 -7.14 23.95 -0.69
CA PRO A 363 -7.13 22.99 0.41
C PRO A 363 -6.09 21.88 0.24
N HIS A 364 -5.79 21.51 -1.01
CA HIS A 364 -4.88 20.41 -1.31
C HIS A 364 -3.68 20.95 -2.09
N ARG A 365 -2.52 20.94 -1.43
CA ARG A 365 -1.31 21.45 -2.06
C ARG A 365 -0.78 20.45 -3.08
N VAL A 366 -0.44 20.95 -4.26
CA VAL A 366 0.32 20.20 -5.28
C VAL A 366 1.81 20.38 -5.04
N GLU A 367 2.48 19.30 -4.68
CA GLU A 367 3.91 19.25 -4.38
C GLU A 367 4.65 18.36 -5.39
N VAL A 368 5.82 18.82 -5.81
CA VAL A 368 6.72 18.05 -6.68
C VAL A 368 7.90 17.59 -5.82
N SER A 369 8.05 16.28 -5.70
CA SER A 369 9.12 15.63 -4.96
C SER A 369 10.48 15.90 -5.62
N SER A 370 11.56 15.73 -4.86
CA SER A 370 12.93 15.80 -5.38
C SER A 370 13.22 14.77 -6.47
N ARG A 371 12.43 13.69 -6.52
CA ARG A 371 12.49 12.65 -7.56
C ARG A 371 11.63 12.95 -8.80
N GLY A 372 10.92 14.09 -8.81
CA GLY A 372 10.01 14.48 -9.90
C GLY A 372 8.59 13.91 -9.78
N GLU A 373 8.29 13.16 -8.72
CA GLU A 373 6.95 12.63 -8.46
C GLU A 373 6.00 13.75 -7.98
N ILE A 374 4.80 13.80 -8.54
CA ILE A 374 3.79 14.80 -8.17
C ILE A 374 2.80 14.18 -7.18
N THR A 375 2.54 14.92 -6.10
CA THR A 375 1.54 14.56 -5.10
C THR A 375 0.53 15.69 -4.90
N ILE A 376 -0.70 15.32 -4.58
CA ILE A 376 -1.76 16.25 -4.20
C ILE A 376 -2.27 15.89 -2.80
N GLY A 377 -2.15 16.83 -1.86
CA GLY A 377 -2.51 16.57 -0.46
C GLY A 377 -1.75 15.38 0.16
N GLY A 378 -0.54 15.11 -0.33
CA GLY A 378 0.32 13.98 0.11
C GLY A 378 0.07 12.65 -0.62
N LEU A 379 -0.88 12.57 -1.55
CA LEU A 379 -1.19 11.34 -2.31
C LEU A 379 -0.60 11.38 -3.72
N PRO A 380 -0.08 10.26 -4.25
CA PRO A 380 0.49 10.21 -5.59
C PRO A 380 -0.58 10.43 -6.67
N VAL A 381 -0.23 11.24 -7.66
CA VAL A 381 -1.11 11.53 -8.81
C VAL A 381 -1.00 10.47 -9.90
N ALA A 382 0.16 9.84 -10.03
CA ALA A 382 0.40 8.81 -11.03
C ALA A 382 -0.52 7.60 -10.80
N PHE A 383 -1.18 7.15 -11.87
CA PHE A 383 -2.01 5.96 -11.81
C PHE A 383 -1.13 4.72 -11.60
N GLY A 384 -1.38 4.02 -10.49
CA GLY A 384 -0.54 2.96 -9.95
C GLY A 384 -1.24 1.61 -9.85
N VAL A 385 -0.91 0.84 -8.82
CA VAL A 385 -1.58 -0.43 -8.47
C VAL A 385 -2.74 -0.18 -7.50
N ASP A 386 -2.61 0.85 -6.66
CA ASP A 386 -3.61 1.23 -5.69
C ASP A 386 -4.64 2.22 -6.30
N GLY A 387 -5.72 1.65 -6.83
CA GLY A 387 -6.81 2.40 -7.42
C GLY A 387 -7.61 3.25 -6.41
N GLU A 388 -7.65 2.88 -5.12
CA GLU A 388 -8.41 3.63 -4.11
C GLU A 388 -7.67 4.92 -3.72
N THR A 389 -6.35 4.81 -3.50
CA THR A 389 -5.50 5.97 -3.26
C THR A 389 -5.54 6.94 -4.44
N TRP A 390 -5.50 6.43 -5.68
CA TRP A 390 -5.62 7.25 -6.87
C TRP A 390 -6.99 7.94 -6.98
N THR A 391 -8.09 7.23 -6.70
CA THR A 391 -9.44 7.82 -6.61
C THR A 391 -9.51 8.96 -5.61
N ARG A 392 -8.87 8.82 -4.44
CA ARG A 392 -8.81 9.87 -3.42
C ARG A 392 -8.00 11.08 -3.90
N ALA A 393 -6.88 10.87 -4.57
CA ALA A 393 -6.10 11.94 -5.20
C ALA A 393 -6.91 12.70 -6.27
N MET A 394 -7.68 11.97 -7.08
CA MET A 394 -8.57 12.58 -8.09
C MET A 394 -9.74 13.37 -7.46
N LYS A 395 -10.26 12.93 -6.30
CA LYS A 395 -11.24 13.70 -5.52
C LYS A 395 -10.63 15.01 -5.02
N TYR A 396 -9.38 14.99 -4.55
CA TYR A 396 -8.67 16.21 -4.16
C TYR A 396 -8.46 17.16 -5.34
N PHE A 397 -8.09 16.62 -6.50
CA PHE A 397 -7.94 17.40 -7.72
C PHE A 397 -9.22 18.15 -8.12
N LEU A 398 -10.37 17.45 -8.12
CA LEU A 398 -11.66 18.08 -8.41
C LEU A 398 -12.05 19.12 -7.35
N THR A 399 -11.70 18.88 -6.09
CA THR A 399 -11.93 19.81 -4.99
C THR A 399 -11.19 21.14 -5.24
N ASP A 400 -9.92 21.07 -5.63
CA ASP A 400 -9.13 22.26 -5.96
C ASP A 400 -9.64 22.98 -7.22
N LEU A 401 -10.08 22.24 -8.24
CA LEU A 401 -10.70 22.84 -9.43
C LEU A 401 -11.97 23.63 -9.07
N LYS A 402 -12.79 23.11 -8.15
CA LYS A 402 -13.98 23.81 -7.66
C LYS A 402 -13.63 25.12 -6.97
N TRP A 403 -12.54 25.14 -6.20
CA TRP A 403 -12.00 26.38 -5.62
C TRP A 403 -11.53 27.37 -6.67
N LEU A 404 -10.85 26.90 -7.71
CA LEU A 404 -10.42 27.78 -8.81
C LEU A 404 -11.62 28.41 -9.54
N ILE A 405 -12.71 27.67 -9.73
CA ILE A 405 -13.97 28.24 -10.24
C ILE A 405 -14.49 29.32 -9.29
N ALA A 406 -14.58 29.03 -8.00
CA ALA A 406 -15.07 29.98 -6.99
C ALA A 406 -14.20 31.26 -6.95
N PHE A 407 -12.88 31.10 -6.98
CA PHE A 407 -11.90 32.19 -7.05
C PHE A 407 -12.07 33.05 -8.31
N THR A 408 -12.14 32.42 -9.48
CA THR A 408 -12.27 33.18 -10.73
C THR A 408 -13.61 33.89 -10.84
N THR A 409 -14.67 33.34 -10.24
CA THR A 409 -15.99 33.96 -10.16
C THR A 409 -15.98 35.18 -9.25
N LYS A 410 -15.38 35.08 -8.06
CA LYS A 410 -15.22 36.20 -7.12
C LYS A 410 -14.45 37.38 -7.76
N ASN A 411 -13.50 37.09 -8.64
CA ASN A 411 -12.64 38.11 -9.27
C ASN A 411 -13.10 38.53 -10.67
N SER A 412 -14.11 37.91 -11.28
CA SER A 412 -14.65 38.37 -12.57
C SER A 412 -15.52 39.62 -12.47
N ASP A 413 -15.99 39.95 -11.26
CA ASP A 413 -16.79 41.15 -10.98
C ASP A 413 -15.96 42.40 -10.60
N ARG A 414 -14.62 42.31 -10.64
CA ARG A 414 -13.68 43.42 -10.40
C ARG A 414 -12.94 43.77 -11.68
#